data_AF-W4M7T1-F1
#
_entry.id   AF-W4M7T1-F1
#
_cell.length_a   1.000
_cell.length_b   1.000
_cell.length_c   1.000
_cell.angle_alpha   90.00
_cell.angle_beta   90.00
_cell.angle_gamma   90.00
#
_symmetry.space_group_name_H-M   'P 1'
#
loop_
_entity.id
_entity.type
_entity.pdbx_description
1 polymer ?
#
loop_
_entity_poly.entity_id
_entity_poly.type
_entity_poly.pdbx_seq_one_letter_code
_entity_poly.pdbx_strand_id
1 'polypeptide(L)'
;MGFRFTVTQTWQDESLGVFHLIGLLEEGAILPNSHAVVEHCPELDVQIASVSLVHYQDGKVAPNELTLSICQPAFELKHLEGAHLVGAAVE
;
A
#
# COMPACT_ATOMS: atom_id res chain seq x y z
N MET A 1 11.76 -8.93 -10.31
CA MET A 1 11.67 -9.20 -8.86
C MET A 1 10.45 -8.44 -8.35
N GLY A 2 9.55 -9.03 -7.54
CA GLY A 2 8.33 -8.36 -7.06
C GLY A 2 8.56 -7.53 -5.79
N PHE A 3 7.48 -7.07 -5.17
CA PHE A 3 7.49 -6.50 -3.81
C PHE A 3 6.49 -7.23 -2.90
N ARG A 4 6.74 -7.13 -1.59
CA ARG A 4 5.77 -7.50 -0.54
C ARG A 4 5.62 -6.36 0.45
N PHE A 5 4.38 -5.95 0.69
CA PHE A 5 4.02 -4.84 1.57
C PHE A 5 2.94 -5.26 2.56
N THR A 6 3.18 -5.07 3.85
CA THR A 6 2.23 -5.40 4.90
C THR A 6 1.46 -4.17 5.31
N VAL A 7 0.14 -4.17 5.07
CA VAL A 7 -0.74 -3.06 5.41
C VAL A 7 -1.03 -3.09 6.90
N THR A 8 -0.63 -2.05 7.62
CA THR A 8 -0.87 -1.91 9.07
C THR A 8 -2.13 -1.10 9.36
N GLN A 9 -2.45 -0.12 8.51
CA GLN A 9 -3.59 0.76 8.69
C GLN A 9 -4.13 1.24 7.34
N THR A 10 -5.44 1.45 7.28
CA THR A 10 -6.10 2.10 6.14
C THR A 10 -6.65 3.47 6.53
N TRP A 11 -6.62 4.41 5.60
CA TRP A 11 -7.18 5.74 5.78
C TRP A 11 -7.85 6.21 4.49
N GLN A 12 -8.96 6.93 4.61
CA GLN A 12 -9.66 7.54 3.48
C GLN A 12 -9.81 9.03 3.72
N ASP A 13 -9.38 9.83 2.76
CA ASP A 13 -9.69 11.26 2.71
C ASP A 13 -10.98 11.46 1.89
N GLU A 14 -12.10 11.63 2.58
CA GLU A 14 -13.41 11.84 1.95
C GLU A 14 -13.49 13.14 1.14
N SER A 15 -12.66 14.14 1.46
CA SER A 15 -12.69 15.43 0.78
C SER A 15 -11.99 15.41 -0.58
N LEU A 16 -10.94 14.58 -0.70
CA LEU A 16 -10.17 14.42 -1.93
C LEU A 16 -10.50 13.14 -2.70
N GLY A 17 -11.28 12.23 -2.10
CA GLY A 17 -11.56 10.91 -2.68
C GLY A 17 -10.31 10.04 -2.79
N VAL A 18 -9.36 10.21 -1.88
CA VAL A 18 -8.07 9.50 -1.89
C VAL A 18 -8.06 8.43 -0.81
N PHE A 19 -7.51 7.27 -1.18
CA PHE A 19 -7.45 6.09 -0.33
C PHE A 19 -5.99 5.80 -0.03
N HIS A 20 -5.66 5.64 1.25
CA HIS A 20 -4.30 5.49 1.73
C HIS A 20 -4.13 4.17 2.49
N LEU A 21 -3.02 3.49 2.22
CA LEU A 21 -2.56 2.32 2.95
C LEU A 21 -1.24 2.68 3.63
N ILE A 22 -1.19 2.56 4.94
CA ILE A 22 0.04 2.71 5.71
C ILE A 22 0.52 1.31 6.05
N GLY A 23 1.84 1.10 5.97
CA GLY A 23 2.39 -0.22 6.16
C GLY A 23 3.89 -0.30 5.97
N LEU A 24 4.39 -1.53 6.03
CA LEU A 24 5.82 -1.83 5.97
C LEU A 24 6.16 -2.50 4.65
N LEU A 25 7.15 -1.98 3.95
CA LEU A 25 7.78 -2.66 2.82
C LEU A 25 8.73 -3.74 3.35
N GLU A 26 8.34 -5.00 3.19
CA GLU A 26 9.13 -6.14 3.65
C GLU A 26 10.23 -6.47 2.64
N GLU A 27 9.88 -6.47 1.36
CA GLU A 27 10.78 -6.89 0.28
C GLU A 27 10.49 -6.11 -1.01
N GLY A 28 11.54 -5.90 -1.81
CA GLY A 28 11.44 -5.33 -3.16
C GLY A 28 11.32 -3.81 -3.18
N ALA A 29 10.69 -3.29 -4.24
CA ALA A 29 10.41 -1.87 -4.43
C ALA A 29 9.05 -1.69 -5.09
N ILE A 30 8.30 -0.68 -4.64
CA ILE A 30 6.98 -0.35 -5.17
C ILE A 30 7.13 0.82 -6.13
N LEU A 31 6.59 0.67 -7.34
CA LEU A 31 6.56 1.73 -8.34
C LEU A 31 5.19 2.41 -8.37
N PRO A 32 5.12 3.73 -8.58
CA PRO A 32 3.86 4.40 -8.87
C PRO A 32 3.18 3.78 -10.10
N ASN A 33 1.86 3.73 -10.10
CA ASN A 33 1.00 3.11 -11.12
C ASN A 33 1.13 1.58 -11.24
N SER A 34 1.82 0.92 -10.31
CA SER A 34 1.83 -0.55 -10.25
C SER A 34 0.54 -1.11 -9.66
N HIS A 35 0.25 -2.37 -9.97
CA HIS A 35 -0.83 -3.12 -9.34
C HIS A 35 -0.28 -4.04 -8.25
N ALA A 36 -1.04 -4.17 -7.18
CA ALA A 36 -0.81 -5.13 -6.12
C ALA A 36 -2.08 -5.92 -5.87
N VAL A 37 -1.93 -7.18 -5.48
CA VAL A 37 -3.04 -8.02 -5.04
C VAL A 37 -2.80 -8.44 -3.60
N VAL A 38 -3.88 -8.73 -2.86
CA VAL A 38 -3.76 -9.37 -1.55
C VAL A 38 -3.24 -10.80 -1.74
N GLU A 39 -2.20 -11.15 -0.98
CA GLU A 39 -1.62 -12.49 -0.95
C GLU A 39 -2.71 -13.52 -0.61
N HIS A 40 -2.79 -14.59 -1.41
CA HIS A 40 -3.84 -15.61 -1.36
C HIS A 40 -5.27 -15.15 -1.70
N CYS A 41 -5.49 -13.86 -2.02
CA CYS A 41 -6.80 -13.30 -2.42
C CYS A 41 -6.65 -12.39 -3.66
N PRO A 42 -6.39 -12.96 -4.86
CA PRO A 42 -6.11 -12.18 -6.08
C PRO A 42 -7.29 -11.33 -6.58
N GLU A 43 -8.49 -11.58 -6.09
CA GLU A 43 -9.70 -10.79 -6.37
C GLU A 43 -9.69 -9.40 -5.71
N LEU A 44 -8.83 -9.21 -4.69
CA LEU A 44 -8.60 -7.93 -4.05
C LEU A 44 -7.39 -7.25 -4.69
N ASP A 45 -7.60 -6.72 -5.90
CA ASP A 45 -6.62 -5.93 -6.65
C ASP A 45 -6.68 -4.45 -6.28
N VAL A 46 -5.50 -3.84 -6.13
CA VAL A 46 -5.31 -2.43 -5.82
C VAL A 46 -4.29 -1.81 -6.76
N GLN A 47 -4.71 -0.73 -7.43
CA GLN A 47 -3.82 0.09 -8.24
C GLN A 47 -3.19 1.17 -7.36
N ILE A 48 -1.86 1.20 -7.30
CA ILE A 48 -1.07 2.15 -6.51
C ILE A 48 -0.91 3.42 -7.34
N ALA A 49 -1.54 4.51 -6.93
CA ALA A 49 -1.42 5.80 -7.57
C ALA A 49 -0.08 6.49 -7.22
N SER A 50 0.33 6.43 -5.96
CA SER A 50 1.59 7.05 -5.51
C SER A 50 2.16 6.37 -4.26
N VAL A 51 3.46 6.57 -4.06
CA VAL A 51 4.21 6.04 -2.91
C VAL A 51 4.88 7.22 -2.21
N SER A 52 4.66 7.34 -0.91
CA SER A 52 5.27 8.36 -0.06
C SER A 52 5.96 7.71 1.13
N LEU A 53 7.19 8.15 1.43
CA LEU A 53 7.87 7.77 2.66
C LEU A 53 7.17 8.42 3.85
N VAL A 54 6.94 7.66 4.92
CA VAL A 54 6.46 8.23 6.18
C VAL A 54 7.61 9.02 6.81
N HIS A 55 7.63 10.34 6.57
CA HIS A 55 8.52 11.25 7.27
C HIS A 55 7.85 11.68 8.58
N TYR A 56 8.21 11.05 9.70
CA TYR A 56 7.87 11.57 11.01
C TYR A 56 9.11 12.10 11.74
N GLN A 57 9.01 13.37 12.14
CA GLN A 57 9.85 13.96 13.18
C GLN A 57 9.66 13.12 14.47
N ASP A 58 10.71 13.02 15.30
CA ASP A 58 10.79 12.20 16.54
C ASP A 58 11.31 10.75 16.46
N GLY A 59 11.99 10.37 15.37
CA GLY A 59 13.09 9.38 15.45
C GLY A 59 12.73 7.93 15.79
N LYS A 60 11.48 7.51 15.59
CA LYS A 60 11.02 6.12 15.83
C LYS A 60 10.24 5.52 14.66
N VAL A 61 10.70 5.72 13.42
CA VAL A 61 10.11 5.04 12.26
C VAL A 61 11.03 3.90 11.84
N ALA A 62 10.46 2.71 11.60
CA ALA A 62 11.21 1.64 10.95
C ALA A 62 11.56 2.11 9.53
N PRO A 63 12.80 1.95 9.04
CA PRO A 63 13.27 2.55 7.80
C PRO A 63 12.47 2.17 6.52
N ASN A 64 11.50 1.27 6.65
CA ASN A 64 10.72 0.71 5.55
C ASN A 64 9.21 1.02 5.65
N GLU A 65 8.77 1.92 6.53
CA GLU A 65 7.36 2.32 6.61
C GLU A 65 6.99 3.31 5.48
N LEU A 66 5.93 2.98 4.74
CA LEU A 66 5.45 3.75 3.58
C LEU A 66 3.96 4.03 3.70
N THR A 67 3.54 5.13 3.09
CA THR A 67 2.15 5.40 2.73
C THR A 67 1.98 5.19 1.22
N LEU A 68 1.09 4.28 0.86
CA LEU A 68 0.63 4.08 -0.50
C LEU A 68 -0.69 4.82 -0.68
N SER A 69 -0.80 5.63 -1.73
CA SER A 69 -2.10 6.12 -2.17
C SER A 69 -2.59 5.19 -3.28
N ILE A 70 -3.82 4.69 -3.18
CA ILE A 70 -4.41 3.78 -4.15
C ILE A 70 -5.59 4.45 -4.86
N CYS A 71 -5.88 3.99 -6.07
CA CYS A 71 -7.15 4.28 -6.73
C CYS A 71 -8.32 3.65 -5.95
N GLN A 72 -9.54 4.15 -6.18
CA GLN A 72 -10.72 3.65 -5.51
C GLN A 72 -10.87 2.13 -5.69
N PRO A 73 -10.79 1.32 -4.61
CA PRO A 73 -10.98 -0.12 -4.71
C PRO A 73 -12.44 -0.47 -4.97
N ALA A 74 -12.70 -1.61 -5.61
CA ALA A 74 -14.04 -2.15 -5.82
C ALA A 74 -14.63 -2.84 -4.56
N PHE A 75 -14.00 -2.67 -3.41
CA PHE A 75 -14.29 -3.33 -2.14
C PHE A 75 -14.02 -2.38 -0.96
N GLU A 76 -14.46 -2.77 0.24
CA GLU A 76 -14.26 -1.97 1.45
C GLU A 76 -12.78 -1.99 1.90
N LEU A 77 -12.21 -0.80 2.15
CA LEU A 77 -10.80 -0.63 2.58
C LEU A 77 -10.40 -1.49 3.78
N LYS A 78 -11.30 -1.66 4.75
CA LYS A 78 -11.05 -2.42 5.98
C LYS A 78 -10.58 -3.86 5.73
N HIS A 79 -10.86 -4.43 4.56
CA HIS A 79 -10.37 -5.77 4.18
C HIS A 79 -8.86 -5.81 3.95
N LEU A 80 -8.21 -4.66 3.79
CA LEU A 80 -6.77 -4.57 3.58
C LEU A 80 -5.98 -4.46 4.90
N GLU A 81 -6.60 -4.13 6.03
CA GLU A 81 -5.86 -4.03 7.30
C GLU A 81 -5.32 -5.40 7.74
N GLY A 82 -4.00 -5.50 7.94
CA GLY A 82 -3.30 -6.75 8.22
C GLY A 82 -3.03 -7.62 6.98
N ALA A 83 -3.41 -7.17 5.79
CA ALA A 83 -3.16 -7.90 4.55
C ALA A 83 -1.73 -7.73 4.04
N HIS A 84 -1.22 -8.76 3.37
CA HIS A 84 0.02 -8.68 2.61
C HIS A 84 -0.31 -8.38 1.15
N LEU A 85 0.15 -7.23 0.65
CA LEU A 85 0.07 -6.88 -0.75
C LEU A 85 1.32 -7.37 -1.49
N VAL A 86 1.10 -8.05 -2.61
CA VAL A 86 2.16 -8.52 -3.49
C VAL A 86 1.94 -7.98 -4.90
N GLY A 87 3.01 -7.49 -5.52
CA GLY A 87 2.97 -6.94 -6.87
C GLY A 87 4.22 -7.28 -7.65
N ALA A 88 4.11 -7.28 -8.97
CA ALA A 88 5.27 -7.38 -9.85
C ALA A 88 6.00 -6.02 -9.91
N ALA A 89 7.34 -6.00 -9.85
CA ALA A 89 8.04 -4.82 -10.33
C ALA A 89 7.81 -4.75 -11.84
N VAL A 90 7.24 -3.64 -12.28
CA VAL A 90 7.05 -3.37 -13.71
C VAL A 90 8.43 -3.03 -14.28
N GLU A 91 8.84 -3.73 -15.34
CA GLU A 91 10.10 -3.49 -16.07
C GLU A 91 10.11 -2.14 -16.79
#